data_AF-A0A9X0W6P1-F1
#
_entry.id   AF-A0A9X0W6P1-F1
#
_cell.length_a   1.000
_cell.length_b   1.000
_cell.length_c   1.000
_cell.angle_alpha   90.00
_cell.angle_beta   90.00
_cell.angle_gamma   90.00
#
_symmetry.space_group_name_H-M   'P 1'
#
loop_
_entity.id
_entity.type
_entity.pdbx_description
1 polymer ?
#
loop_
_entity_poly.entity_id
_entity_poly.type
_entity_poly.pdbx_seq_one_letter_code
_entity_poly.pdbx_strand_id
1 'polypeptide(L)'
;MFEAAKVGRSVSKSDFKAQRDELRTQLLEAQRELTDSHIPVIVIIAGVEAAGKGEVVNSLNEWLDTRGVQTFAFWDFSDEERERPRYWRFWRTLPPRGEIAILFGGWYLAPIEHRFRGECDDAALDSELARIVDFERSLTHDGALVVKFWFHLSEEDQKNRLKELSRDDRSRWKMLPKKSKFTEQYQLFEYVAERVIRQTDRGIAPWYLIEAEDKRYRDLTVGKTLLQAIRARMQQPLPTEPPATAEPLDLPESASAQITLLDQLDLSQQLSRDAYKEELKKYQREINELAWKAYKQQRTTVLVFEGVDAGGKGGAIRRITSAVDARLYRTIPIAAPTDEEKAHHYLWRFWRHLPRAGHIIIYDRSWYGRVLVERVEGFAAEDEWRRAYAEINEFEEQLVENGAVLLKFWLQVSEEEQLQRFQDREKTPYKQYKITDEDWRNREKWPQYKIAVNEMIARTSTEYAPWTLVEGNDKQFARIKVMKTVCERLRDTLGDDSSAIPGSGIARCGYKAVESD
;
A
#
# COMPACT_ATOMS: atom_id res chain seq x y z
N MET A 1 -21.47 -13.15 19.52
CA MET A 1 -21.41 -13.64 18.12
C MET A 1 -20.99 -15.11 18.01
N PHE A 2 -19.98 -15.54 18.78
CA PHE A 2 -19.33 -16.84 18.60
C PHE A 2 -20.13 -18.08 19.01
N GLU A 3 -21.26 -17.94 19.68
CA GLU A 3 -22.16 -19.07 19.99
C GLU A 3 -22.58 -19.85 18.74
N ALA A 4 -22.68 -19.19 17.59
CA ALA A 4 -22.95 -19.86 16.30
C ALA A 4 -21.85 -20.84 15.85
N ALA A 5 -20.65 -20.75 16.46
CA ALA A 5 -19.49 -21.62 16.22
C ALA A 5 -19.13 -22.47 17.45
N LYS A 6 -20.10 -22.75 18.32
CA LYS A 6 -19.98 -23.61 19.52
C LYS A 6 -21.14 -24.62 19.63
N VAL A 7 -21.68 -25.09 18.49
CA VAL A 7 -22.92 -25.91 18.49
C VAL A 7 -22.68 -27.42 18.42
N GLY A 8 -21.42 -27.86 18.45
CA GLY A 8 -21.01 -29.27 18.41
C GLY A 8 -21.01 -29.87 17.01
N ARG A 9 -20.63 -29.11 15.98
CA ARG A 9 -20.61 -29.61 14.59
C ARG A 9 -19.50 -30.63 14.38
N SER A 10 -19.83 -31.75 13.76
CA SER A 10 -18.87 -32.83 13.47
C SER A 10 -19.17 -33.53 12.15
N VAL A 11 -18.14 -34.16 11.58
CA VAL A 11 -18.25 -35.01 10.39
C VAL A 11 -17.64 -36.38 10.68
N SER A 12 -18.34 -37.45 10.27
CA SER A 12 -17.85 -38.81 10.44
C SER A 12 -16.61 -39.07 9.57
N LYS A 13 -15.81 -40.08 9.94
CA LYS A 13 -14.60 -40.42 9.17
C LYS A 13 -14.92 -40.89 7.74
N SER A 14 -16.01 -41.64 7.56
CA SER A 14 -16.46 -42.13 6.25
C SER A 14 -16.90 -40.98 5.35
N ASP A 15 -17.71 -40.06 5.90
CA ASP A 15 -18.24 -38.93 5.14
C ASP A 15 -17.12 -37.97 4.78
N PHE A 16 -16.17 -37.77 5.70
CA PHE A 16 -14.99 -36.95 5.45
C PHE A 16 -14.20 -37.47 4.26
N LYS A 17 -13.90 -38.78 4.24
CA LYS A 17 -13.11 -39.37 3.16
C LYS A 17 -13.82 -39.23 1.81
N ALA A 18 -15.11 -39.51 1.76
CA ALA A 18 -15.90 -39.40 0.53
C ALA A 18 -15.93 -37.96 -0.01
N GLN A 19 -16.26 -36.99 0.85
CA GLN A 19 -16.38 -35.59 0.44
C GLN A 19 -15.03 -34.93 0.15
N ARG A 20 -13.96 -35.33 0.84
CA ARG A 20 -12.62 -34.77 0.64
C ARG A 20 -12.09 -35.05 -0.75
N ASP A 21 -12.26 -36.26 -1.26
CA ASP A 21 -11.69 -36.65 -2.56
C ASP A 21 -12.40 -35.89 -3.71
N GLU A 22 -13.72 -35.72 -3.60
CA GLU A 22 -14.50 -34.87 -4.51
C GLU A 22 -14.09 -33.39 -4.40
N LEU A 23 -14.05 -32.86 -3.17
CA LEU A 23 -13.68 -31.46 -2.91
C LEU A 23 -12.28 -31.13 -3.42
N ARG A 24 -11.32 -32.03 -3.22
CA ARG A 24 -9.95 -31.89 -3.72
C ARG A 24 -9.93 -31.75 -5.23
N THR A 25 -10.69 -32.59 -5.93
CA THR A 25 -10.79 -32.54 -7.40
C THR A 25 -11.33 -31.18 -7.85
N GLN A 26 -12.42 -30.73 -7.23
CA GLN A 26 -13.05 -29.44 -7.56
C GLN A 26 -12.15 -28.23 -7.23
N LEU A 27 -11.38 -28.28 -6.15
CA LEU A 27 -10.40 -27.25 -5.79
C LEU A 27 -9.27 -27.16 -6.81
N LEU A 28 -8.75 -28.30 -7.27
CA LEU A 28 -7.71 -28.34 -8.32
C LEU A 28 -8.23 -27.80 -9.66
N GLU A 29 -9.46 -28.12 -10.02
CA GLU A 29 -10.11 -27.56 -11.21
C GLU A 29 -10.27 -26.05 -11.09
N ALA A 30 -10.84 -25.56 -9.99
CA ALA A 30 -11.02 -24.14 -9.74
C ALA A 30 -9.68 -23.38 -9.72
N GLN A 31 -8.61 -23.96 -9.17
CA GLN A 31 -7.28 -23.35 -9.17
C GLN A 31 -6.68 -23.24 -10.58
N ARG A 32 -6.91 -24.22 -11.45
CA ARG A 32 -6.47 -24.14 -12.85
C ARG A 32 -7.22 -23.03 -13.59
N GLU A 33 -8.54 -22.97 -13.42
CA GLU A 33 -9.35 -21.91 -14.02
C GLU A 33 -8.96 -20.52 -13.49
N LEU A 34 -8.59 -20.42 -12.20
CA LEU A 34 -8.12 -19.18 -11.57
C LEU A 34 -6.89 -18.60 -12.27
N THR A 35 -5.98 -19.47 -12.75
CA THR A 35 -4.76 -19.06 -13.46
C THR A 35 -5.10 -18.24 -14.71
N ASP A 36 -6.14 -18.65 -15.44
CA ASP A 36 -6.60 -17.99 -16.66
C ASP A 36 -7.52 -16.79 -16.36
N SER A 37 -8.15 -16.74 -15.18
CA SER A 37 -9.06 -15.66 -14.81
C SER A 37 -8.33 -14.39 -14.34
N HIS A 38 -7.02 -14.45 -14.10
CA HIS A 38 -6.21 -13.34 -13.58
C HIS A 38 -6.72 -12.74 -12.25
N ILE A 39 -7.36 -13.56 -11.40
CA ILE A 39 -7.88 -13.13 -10.09
C ILE A 39 -6.88 -13.56 -9.02
N PRO A 40 -6.30 -12.64 -8.23
CA PRO A 40 -5.47 -13.01 -7.09
C PRO A 40 -6.37 -13.39 -5.91
N VAL A 41 -6.04 -14.48 -5.20
CA VAL A 41 -6.81 -14.96 -4.04
C VAL A 41 -5.98 -14.82 -2.77
N ILE A 42 -6.53 -14.12 -1.79
CA ILE A 42 -5.88 -13.88 -0.49
C ILE A 42 -6.74 -14.55 0.58
N VAL A 43 -6.16 -15.51 1.28
CA VAL A 43 -6.82 -16.26 2.35
C VAL A 43 -6.21 -15.88 3.69
N ILE A 44 -7.00 -15.29 4.58
CA ILE A 44 -6.57 -14.93 5.94
C ILE A 44 -6.99 -16.03 6.91
N ILE A 45 -6.03 -16.54 7.66
CA ILE A 45 -6.22 -17.59 8.66
C ILE A 45 -6.01 -16.98 10.05
N ALA A 46 -7.09 -16.64 10.75
CA ALA A 46 -7.07 -16.06 12.08
C ALA A 46 -7.94 -16.88 13.05
N GLY A 47 -7.83 -16.63 14.35
CA GLY A 47 -8.67 -17.32 15.33
C GLY A 47 -7.93 -17.72 16.60
N VAL A 48 -8.69 -18.40 17.45
CA VAL A 48 -8.29 -18.87 18.78
C VAL A 48 -7.04 -19.75 18.68
N GLU A 49 -6.14 -19.61 19.64
CA GLU A 49 -4.93 -20.42 19.68
C GLU A 49 -5.26 -21.89 19.94
N ALA A 50 -4.51 -22.80 19.33
CA ALA A 50 -4.79 -24.25 19.30
C ALA A 50 -6.06 -24.69 18.52
N ALA A 51 -6.78 -23.79 17.84
CA ALA A 51 -7.90 -24.13 16.93
C ALA A 51 -7.47 -24.86 15.63
N GLY A 52 -6.20 -25.26 15.53
CA GLY A 52 -5.66 -26.04 14.41
C GLY A 52 -5.59 -25.28 13.08
N LYS A 53 -5.45 -23.95 13.13
CA LYS A 53 -5.11 -23.08 12.00
C LYS A 53 -4.03 -23.69 11.08
N GLY A 54 -2.92 -24.16 11.66
CA GLY A 54 -1.82 -24.77 10.91
C GLY A 54 -2.15 -26.13 10.30
N GLU A 55 -3.00 -26.93 10.96
CA GLU A 55 -3.45 -28.22 10.42
C GLU A 55 -4.32 -28.00 9.17
N VAL A 56 -5.22 -27.01 9.18
CA VAL A 56 -6.06 -26.66 8.03
C VAL A 56 -5.23 -26.22 6.83
N VAL A 57 -4.23 -25.37 7.05
CA VAL A 57 -3.35 -24.91 5.95
C VAL A 57 -2.55 -26.08 5.37
N ASN A 58 -2.15 -27.05 6.18
CA ASN A 58 -1.54 -28.28 5.66
C ASN A 58 -2.52 -29.08 4.81
N SER A 59 -3.77 -29.24 5.25
CA SER A 59 -4.83 -29.90 4.48
C SER A 59 -5.08 -29.16 3.14
N LEU A 60 -5.15 -27.83 3.14
CA LEU A 60 -5.30 -27.03 1.91
C LEU A 60 -4.11 -27.22 0.97
N ASN A 61 -2.88 -27.23 1.47
CA ASN A 61 -1.68 -27.49 0.65
C ASN A 61 -1.62 -28.94 0.12
N GLU A 62 -2.27 -29.90 0.78
CA GLU A 62 -2.43 -31.26 0.25
C GLU A 62 -3.50 -31.31 -0.85
N TRP A 63 -4.56 -30.50 -0.71
CA TRP A 63 -5.71 -30.54 -1.63
C TRP A 63 -5.52 -29.67 -2.86
N LEU A 64 -4.82 -28.54 -2.75
CA LEU A 64 -4.46 -27.64 -3.84
C LEU A 64 -3.11 -28.02 -4.46
N ASP A 65 -2.82 -27.49 -5.63
CA ASP A 65 -1.50 -27.56 -6.24
C ASP A 65 -0.59 -26.48 -5.62
N THR A 66 0.40 -26.92 -4.84
CA THR A 66 1.35 -26.03 -4.15
C THR A 66 2.13 -25.08 -5.06
N ARG A 67 2.19 -25.32 -6.37
CA ARG A 67 2.90 -24.43 -7.31
C ARG A 67 2.23 -23.07 -7.47
N GLY A 68 0.91 -22.98 -7.25
CA GLY A 68 0.14 -21.74 -7.30
C GLY A 68 -0.34 -21.27 -5.93
N VAL A 69 0.26 -21.78 -4.85
CA VAL A 69 -0.10 -21.43 -3.47
C VAL A 69 1.14 -21.04 -2.69
N GLN A 70 1.11 -19.85 -2.08
CA GLN A 70 2.15 -19.38 -1.17
C GLN A 70 1.59 -19.22 0.23
N THR A 71 2.35 -19.60 1.26
CA THR A 71 1.92 -19.51 2.66
C THR A 71 2.88 -18.61 3.45
N PHE A 72 2.33 -17.61 4.13
CA PHE A 72 3.08 -16.61 4.88
C PHE A 72 2.64 -16.54 6.34
N ALA A 73 3.60 -16.38 7.25
CA ALA A 73 3.36 -16.12 8.67
C ALA A 73 4.12 -14.86 9.11
N PHE A 74 3.45 -14.02 9.90
CA PHE A 74 3.92 -12.67 10.23
C PHE A 74 4.33 -12.50 11.70
N TRP A 75 4.81 -13.56 12.35
CA TRP A 75 5.17 -13.55 13.79
C TRP A 75 6.27 -12.55 14.12
N ASP A 76 7.38 -12.61 13.37
CA ASP A 76 8.54 -11.76 13.57
C ASP A 76 8.70 -10.80 12.40
N PHE A 77 9.33 -9.64 12.68
CA PHE A 77 9.78 -8.72 11.66
C PHE A 77 11.27 -8.93 11.40
N SER A 78 11.61 -9.12 10.13
CA SER A 78 12.98 -8.97 9.61
C SER A 78 13.43 -7.51 9.67
N ASP A 79 14.73 -7.27 9.56
CA ASP A 79 15.30 -5.91 9.56
C ASP A 79 14.72 -5.05 8.43
N GLU A 80 14.54 -5.63 7.24
CA GLU A 80 13.93 -4.94 6.09
C GLU A 80 12.48 -4.50 6.39
N GLU A 81 11.71 -5.31 7.12
CA GLU A 81 10.33 -4.97 7.47
C GLU A 81 10.24 -3.96 8.62
N ARG A 82 11.22 -3.93 9.54
CA ARG A 82 11.28 -2.96 10.64
C ARG A 82 11.60 -1.56 10.16
N GLU A 83 12.40 -1.47 9.11
CA GLU A 83 12.87 -0.20 8.57
C GLU A 83 11.94 0.36 7.47
N ARG A 84 10.70 -0.13 7.39
CA ARG A 84 9.68 0.30 6.42
C ARG A 84 8.30 0.37 7.06
N PRO A 85 7.33 1.07 6.43
CA PRO A 85 5.97 1.09 6.92
C PRO A 85 5.40 -0.34 7.05
N ARG A 86 4.65 -0.60 8.12
CA ARG A 86 4.14 -1.93 8.47
C ARG A 86 3.48 -2.67 7.29
N TYR A 87 2.68 -1.96 6.50
CA TYR A 87 1.95 -2.57 5.38
C TYR A 87 2.86 -3.01 4.23
N TRP A 88 4.09 -2.49 4.14
CA TRP A 88 5.06 -2.89 3.12
C TRP A 88 5.21 -4.41 3.05
N ARG A 89 5.26 -5.10 4.20
CA ARG A 89 5.39 -6.56 4.23
C ARG A 89 4.21 -7.30 3.62
N PHE A 90 3.00 -6.74 3.73
CA PHE A 90 1.81 -7.32 3.11
C PHE A 90 1.83 -7.10 1.60
N TRP A 91 2.19 -5.90 1.15
CA TRP A 91 2.40 -5.65 -0.28
C TRP A 91 3.43 -6.60 -0.90
N ARG A 92 4.52 -6.92 -0.19
CA ARG A 92 5.53 -7.88 -0.67
C ARG A 92 5.05 -9.33 -0.75
N THR A 93 3.93 -9.67 -0.12
CA THR A 93 3.39 -11.05 -0.03
C THR A 93 2.07 -11.22 -0.77
N LEU A 94 1.54 -10.15 -1.39
CA LEU A 94 0.37 -10.25 -2.26
C LEU A 94 0.68 -11.21 -3.42
N PRO A 95 -0.22 -12.15 -3.74
CA PRO A 95 0.00 -13.07 -4.84
C PRO A 95 -0.19 -12.33 -6.17
N PRO A 96 0.51 -12.74 -7.23
CA PRO A 96 0.17 -12.30 -8.56
C PRO A 96 -1.24 -12.79 -8.94
N ARG A 97 -1.84 -12.11 -9.93
CA ARG A 97 -3.11 -12.48 -10.56
C ARG A 97 -3.08 -13.95 -11.00
N GLY A 98 -4.04 -14.74 -10.53
CA GLY A 98 -4.16 -16.17 -10.81
C GLY A 98 -3.56 -17.10 -9.76
N GLU A 99 -2.89 -16.57 -8.73
CA GLU A 99 -2.30 -17.33 -7.63
C GLU A 99 -3.02 -17.10 -6.29
N ILE A 100 -2.71 -17.96 -5.32
CA ILE A 100 -3.29 -17.95 -3.97
C ILE A 100 -2.20 -17.64 -2.94
N ALA A 101 -2.44 -16.66 -2.06
CA ALA A 101 -1.65 -16.44 -0.86
C ALA A 101 -2.46 -16.76 0.39
N ILE A 102 -1.90 -17.59 1.28
CA ILE A 102 -2.46 -17.93 2.59
C ILE A 102 -1.67 -17.20 3.67
N LEU A 103 -2.34 -16.31 4.41
CA LEU A 103 -1.75 -15.40 5.39
C LEU A 103 -2.17 -15.80 6.81
N PHE A 104 -1.24 -16.28 7.64
CA PHE A 104 -1.50 -16.52 9.06
C PHE A 104 -1.63 -15.19 9.80
N GLY A 105 -2.83 -14.89 10.29
CA GLY A 105 -3.20 -13.66 10.98
C GLY A 105 -3.16 -12.39 10.10
N GLY A 106 -2.35 -12.36 9.04
CA GLY A 106 -2.26 -11.27 8.08
C GLY A 106 -2.10 -9.91 8.77
N TRP A 107 -2.83 -8.92 8.25
CA TRP A 107 -2.89 -7.57 8.83
C TRP A 107 -3.69 -7.49 10.14
N TYR A 108 -4.41 -8.54 10.53
CA TYR A 108 -5.17 -8.58 11.79
C TYR A 108 -4.35 -9.01 13.01
N LEU A 109 -3.22 -9.69 12.80
CA LEU A 109 -2.43 -10.27 13.90
C LEU A 109 -1.95 -9.19 14.89
N ALA A 110 -1.24 -8.18 14.40
CA ALA A 110 -0.63 -7.18 15.27
C ALA A 110 -1.65 -6.32 16.03
N PRO A 111 -2.75 -5.82 15.44
CA PRO A 111 -3.74 -5.03 16.17
C PRO A 111 -4.46 -5.84 17.25
N ILE A 112 -4.81 -7.12 16.96
CA ILE A 112 -5.39 -8.02 17.95
C ILE A 112 -4.41 -8.22 19.11
N GLU A 113 -3.14 -8.53 18.82
CA GLU A 113 -2.13 -8.76 19.86
C GLU A 113 -1.86 -7.51 20.71
N HIS A 114 -1.70 -6.35 20.08
CA HIS A 114 -1.45 -5.09 20.78
C HIS A 114 -2.62 -4.75 21.70
N ARG A 115 -3.85 -4.83 21.19
CA ARG A 115 -5.03 -4.58 22.01
C ARG A 115 -5.17 -5.57 23.16
N PHE A 116 -4.93 -6.86 22.89
CA PHE A 116 -4.99 -7.91 23.91
C PHE A 116 -3.92 -7.73 25.00
N ARG A 117 -2.73 -7.25 24.64
CA ARG A 117 -1.64 -6.94 25.58
C ARG A 117 -1.81 -5.61 26.32
N GLY A 118 -2.82 -4.81 25.96
CA GLY A 118 -3.05 -3.48 26.51
C GLY A 118 -2.07 -2.42 25.99
N GLU A 119 -1.42 -2.68 24.84
CA GLU A 119 -0.50 -1.76 24.18
C GLU A 119 -1.24 -0.68 23.36
N CYS A 120 -2.53 -0.89 23.08
CA CYS A 120 -3.42 0.07 22.42
C CYS A 120 -4.81 0.01 23.07
N ASP A 121 -5.61 1.07 22.95
CA ASP A 121 -7.00 1.11 23.42
C ASP A 121 -8.00 0.74 22.29
N ASP A 122 -9.30 0.75 22.61
CA ASP A 122 -10.36 0.42 21.65
C ASP A 122 -10.43 1.43 20.49
N ALA A 123 -10.14 2.72 20.73
CA ALA A 123 -10.19 3.75 19.69
C ALA A 123 -9.02 3.61 18.71
N ALA A 124 -7.81 3.34 19.22
CA ALA A 124 -6.65 3.04 18.42
C ALA A 124 -6.83 1.75 17.60
N LEU A 125 -7.49 0.73 18.17
CA LEU A 125 -7.86 -0.47 17.43
C LEU A 125 -8.85 -0.14 16.30
N ASP A 126 -9.94 0.58 16.59
CA ASP A 126 -10.97 0.92 15.59
C ASP A 126 -10.39 1.70 14.41
N SER A 127 -9.49 2.65 14.67
CA SER A 127 -8.81 3.41 13.63
C SER A 127 -7.99 2.50 12.70
N GLU A 128 -7.28 1.52 13.26
CA GLU A 128 -6.52 0.54 12.47
C GLU A 128 -7.46 -0.45 11.74
N LEU A 129 -8.60 -0.81 12.32
CA LEU A 129 -9.60 -1.66 11.66
C LEU A 129 -10.25 -0.95 10.46
N ALA A 130 -10.51 0.35 10.56
CA ALA A 130 -10.97 1.16 9.43
C ALA A 130 -9.96 1.13 8.28
N ARG A 131 -8.67 1.31 8.58
CA ARG A 131 -7.60 1.19 7.60
C ARG A 131 -7.51 -0.19 6.95
N ILE A 132 -7.69 -1.26 7.73
CA ILE A 132 -7.76 -2.62 7.21
C ILE A 132 -8.91 -2.77 6.21
N VAL A 133 -10.08 -2.20 6.52
CA VAL A 133 -11.24 -2.21 5.62
C VAL A 133 -10.93 -1.46 4.33
N ASP A 134 -10.32 -0.27 4.41
CA ASP A 134 -9.93 0.50 3.22
C ASP A 134 -8.89 -0.24 2.38
N PHE A 135 -7.91 -0.89 3.02
CA PHE A 135 -6.93 -1.73 2.33
C PHE A 135 -7.58 -2.93 1.63
N GLU A 136 -8.47 -3.66 2.30
CA GLU A 136 -9.23 -4.76 1.68
C GLU A 136 -10.11 -4.29 0.53
N ARG A 137 -10.72 -3.10 0.66
CA ARG A 137 -11.49 -2.47 -0.42
C ARG A 137 -10.60 -2.17 -1.63
N SER A 138 -9.42 -1.58 -1.44
CA SER A 138 -8.50 -1.29 -2.55
C SER A 138 -8.10 -2.56 -3.31
N LEU A 139 -7.80 -3.65 -2.60
CA LEU A 139 -7.44 -4.93 -3.19
C LEU A 139 -8.61 -5.56 -3.97
N THR A 140 -9.81 -5.52 -3.40
CA THR A 140 -11.01 -6.13 -4.02
C THR A 140 -11.51 -5.34 -5.22
N HIS A 141 -11.42 -4.00 -5.21
CA HIS A 141 -11.72 -3.15 -6.36
C HIS A 141 -10.73 -3.33 -7.52
N ASP A 142 -9.48 -3.68 -7.23
CA ASP A 142 -8.49 -4.08 -8.25
C ASP A 142 -8.67 -5.54 -8.73
N GLY A 143 -9.56 -6.26 -8.07
CA GLY A 143 -10.05 -7.57 -8.49
C GLY A 143 -9.66 -8.74 -7.61
N ALA A 144 -8.98 -8.53 -6.49
CA ALA A 144 -8.64 -9.61 -5.57
C ALA A 144 -9.87 -10.25 -4.93
N LEU A 145 -9.78 -11.55 -4.65
CA LEU A 145 -10.68 -12.25 -3.74
C LEU A 145 -10.05 -12.31 -2.35
N VAL A 146 -10.67 -11.68 -1.36
CA VAL A 146 -10.23 -11.77 0.04
C VAL A 146 -11.18 -12.69 0.82
N VAL A 147 -10.67 -13.81 1.31
CA VAL A 147 -11.42 -14.81 2.10
C VAL A 147 -10.84 -14.87 3.51
N LYS A 148 -11.65 -14.58 4.54
CA LYS A 148 -11.16 -14.50 5.92
C LYS A 148 -11.80 -15.59 6.78
N PHE A 149 -10.99 -16.45 7.37
CA PHE A 149 -11.46 -17.53 8.23
C PHE A 149 -11.09 -17.25 9.68
N TRP A 150 -12.09 -17.29 10.56
CA TRP A 150 -11.90 -17.21 12.00
C TRP A 150 -12.17 -18.57 12.65
N PHE A 151 -11.12 -19.23 13.12
CA PHE A 151 -11.22 -20.51 13.80
C PHE A 151 -11.55 -20.30 15.29
N HIS A 152 -12.64 -20.92 15.74
CA HIS A 152 -13.15 -20.75 17.10
C HIS A 152 -13.22 -22.09 17.84
N LEU A 153 -12.87 -22.06 19.13
CA LEU A 153 -13.02 -23.15 20.09
C LEU A 153 -13.70 -22.60 21.33
N SER A 154 -14.42 -23.42 22.09
CA SER A 154 -14.84 -23.01 23.44
C SER A 154 -13.63 -22.83 24.36
N GLU A 155 -13.78 -22.10 25.46
CA GLU A 155 -12.72 -21.96 26.46
C GLU A 155 -12.29 -23.33 27.03
N GLU A 156 -13.24 -24.23 27.24
CA GLU A 156 -13.00 -25.58 27.73
C GLU A 156 -12.20 -26.41 26.73
N ASP A 157 -12.62 -26.43 25.46
CA ASP A 157 -11.95 -27.18 24.41
C ASP A 157 -10.56 -26.63 24.13
N GLN A 158 -10.41 -25.30 24.16
CA GLN A 158 -9.10 -24.67 24.06
C GLN A 158 -8.19 -25.15 25.19
N LYS A 159 -8.64 -25.13 26.44
CA LYS A 159 -7.88 -25.63 27.60
C LYS A 159 -7.50 -27.09 27.42
N ASN A 160 -8.42 -27.93 26.97
CA ASN A 160 -8.18 -29.35 26.75
C ASN A 160 -7.15 -29.59 25.64
N ARG A 161 -7.29 -28.89 24.51
CA ARG A 161 -6.36 -28.98 23.38
C ARG A 161 -4.96 -28.49 23.73
N LEU A 162 -4.86 -27.41 24.49
CA LEU A 162 -3.59 -26.88 24.99
C LEU A 162 -2.89 -27.88 25.93
N LYS A 163 -3.64 -28.54 26.82
CA LYS A 163 -3.11 -29.62 27.67
C LYS A 163 -2.59 -30.80 26.84
N GLU A 164 -3.33 -31.24 25.82
CA GLU A 164 -2.90 -32.31 24.92
C GLU A 164 -1.62 -31.95 24.17
N LEU A 165 -1.56 -30.74 23.58
CA LEU A 165 -0.39 -30.26 22.86
C LEU A 165 0.84 -30.16 23.77
N SER A 166 0.66 -29.78 25.04
CA SER A 166 1.77 -29.73 26.01
C SER A 166 2.43 -31.09 26.28
N ARG A 167 1.71 -32.19 26.06
CA ARG A 167 2.15 -33.57 26.31
C ARG A 167 2.84 -34.23 25.11
N ASP A 168 2.67 -33.68 23.91
CA ASP A 168 3.29 -34.19 22.69
C ASP A 168 4.68 -33.57 22.51
N ASP A 169 5.72 -34.39 22.51
CA ASP A 169 7.12 -33.97 22.33
C ASP A 169 7.40 -33.40 20.93
N ARG A 170 6.57 -33.74 19.93
CA ARG A 170 6.66 -33.23 18.56
C ARG A 170 5.85 -31.96 18.35
N SER A 171 5.07 -31.52 19.34
CA SER A 171 4.25 -30.33 19.17
C SER A 171 5.14 -29.08 19.10
N ARG A 172 4.98 -28.32 18.01
CA ARG A 172 5.56 -26.97 17.85
C ARG A 172 5.17 -26.00 18.98
N TRP A 173 4.19 -26.38 19.80
CA TRP A 173 3.76 -25.68 21.03
C TRP A 173 4.91 -25.38 22.00
N LYS A 174 5.95 -26.23 22.06
CA LYS A 174 7.13 -25.95 22.89
C LYS A 174 7.89 -24.67 22.47
N MET A 175 7.69 -24.18 21.25
CA MET A 175 8.46 -23.09 20.62
C MET A 175 7.72 -21.74 20.54
N LEU A 176 6.47 -21.61 20.99
CA LEU A 176 5.74 -20.34 20.98
C LEU A 176 6.13 -19.45 22.19
N PRO A 177 6.48 -18.16 22.00
CA PRO A 177 6.77 -17.23 23.09
C PRO A 177 5.51 -16.89 23.92
N LYS A 178 5.63 -16.86 25.25
CA LYS A 178 4.61 -16.43 26.24
C LYS A 178 3.35 -17.31 26.35
N LYS A 179 3.52 -18.48 27.00
CA LYS A 179 2.58 -19.62 27.08
C LYS A 179 1.39 -19.52 28.07
N SER A 180 1.41 -18.63 29.07
CA SER A 180 0.44 -18.68 30.20
C SER A 180 -0.71 -17.67 30.15
N LYS A 181 -0.59 -16.55 29.43
CA LYS A 181 -1.55 -15.44 29.51
C LYS A 181 -2.85 -15.64 28.70
N PHE A 182 -2.82 -16.44 27.64
CA PHE A 182 -3.98 -16.57 26.73
C PHE A 182 -5.17 -17.31 27.35
N THR A 183 -4.92 -18.26 28.25
CA THR A 183 -5.98 -19.03 28.92
C THR A 183 -6.63 -18.26 30.08
N GLU A 184 -5.87 -17.38 30.76
CA GLU A 184 -6.37 -16.57 31.89
C GLU A 184 -7.25 -15.40 31.42
N GLN A 185 -7.13 -15.00 30.15
CA GLN A 185 -7.80 -13.84 29.57
C GLN A 185 -8.65 -14.21 28.33
N TYR A 186 -9.20 -15.42 28.29
CA TYR A 186 -10.03 -15.90 27.17
C TYR A 186 -11.17 -14.92 26.84
N GLN A 187 -11.89 -14.44 27.85
CA GLN A 187 -12.99 -13.48 27.68
C GLN A 187 -12.54 -12.16 27.07
N LEU A 188 -11.35 -11.67 27.44
CA LEU A 188 -10.78 -10.45 26.85
C LEU A 188 -10.39 -10.67 25.39
N PHE A 189 -9.79 -11.83 25.07
CA PHE A 189 -9.48 -12.18 23.68
C PHE A 189 -10.75 -12.30 22.84
N GLU A 190 -11.79 -12.95 23.37
CA GLU A 190 -13.10 -13.09 22.71
C GLU A 190 -13.75 -11.70 22.48
N TYR A 191 -13.68 -10.80 23.47
CA TYR A 191 -14.13 -9.41 23.32
C TYR A 191 -13.42 -8.69 22.17
N VAL A 192 -12.08 -8.74 22.14
CA VAL A 192 -11.28 -8.09 21.09
C VAL A 192 -11.59 -8.70 19.72
N ALA A 193 -11.66 -10.03 19.65
CA ALA A 193 -11.98 -10.75 18.42
C ALA A 193 -13.37 -10.41 17.88
N GLU A 194 -14.40 -10.36 18.74
CA GLU A 194 -15.75 -9.98 18.33
C GLU A 194 -15.77 -8.56 17.77
N ARG A 195 -15.03 -7.63 18.38
CA ARG A 195 -14.88 -6.26 17.88
C ARG A 195 -14.23 -6.22 16.49
N VAL A 196 -13.10 -6.91 16.32
CA VAL A 196 -12.39 -6.99 15.03
C VAL A 196 -13.31 -7.52 13.93
N ILE A 197 -13.98 -8.65 14.19
CA ILE A 197 -14.85 -9.27 13.18
C ILE A 197 -16.02 -8.36 12.85
N ARG A 198 -16.75 -7.84 13.85
CA ARG A 198 -17.90 -6.95 13.60
C ARG A 198 -17.55 -5.72 12.77
N GLN A 199 -16.37 -5.14 13.02
CA GLN A 199 -15.96 -3.93 12.31
C GLN A 199 -15.35 -4.18 10.95
N THR A 200 -14.94 -5.40 10.63
CA THR A 200 -14.26 -5.72 9.36
C THR A 200 -14.97 -6.77 8.52
N ASP A 201 -16.06 -7.35 9.01
CA ASP A 201 -16.98 -8.17 8.21
C ASP A 201 -17.74 -7.24 7.24
N ARG A 202 -17.36 -7.31 5.96
CA ARG A 202 -17.89 -6.48 4.89
C ARG A 202 -18.28 -7.37 3.72
N GLY A 203 -19.30 -6.97 2.96
CA GLY A 203 -19.80 -7.78 1.83
C GLY A 203 -18.72 -8.12 0.80
N ILE A 204 -17.74 -7.24 0.59
CA ILE A 204 -16.61 -7.43 -0.33
C ILE A 204 -15.50 -8.34 0.22
N ALA A 205 -15.43 -8.51 1.53
CA ALA A 205 -14.43 -9.33 2.23
C ALA A 205 -15.05 -9.86 3.54
N PRO A 206 -15.87 -10.93 3.50
CA PRO A 206 -16.56 -11.43 4.68
C PRO A 206 -15.66 -12.30 5.57
N TRP A 207 -16.03 -12.40 6.84
CA TRP A 207 -15.49 -13.35 7.81
C TRP A 207 -16.34 -14.62 7.88
N TYR A 208 -15.68 -15.76 7.73
CA TYR A 208 -16.27 -17.08 7.94
C TYR A 208 -15.86 -17.61 9.31
N LEU A 209 -16.83 -17.69 10.22
CA LEU A 209 -16.66 -18.28 11.54
C LEU A 209 -16.65 -19.81 11.42
N ILE A 210 -15.51 -20.44 11.74
CA ILE A 210 -15.30 -21.88 11.65
C ILE A 210 -15.19 -22.47 13.05
N GLU A 211 -16.14 -23.32 13.39
CA GLU A 211 -16.07 -24.17 14.58
C GLU A 211 -14.97 -25.22 14.40
N ALA A 212 -13.99 -25.21 15.31
CA ALA A 212 -12.72 -25.90 15.12
C ALA A 212 -12.55 -27.16 15.99
N GLU A 213 -13.58 -27.56 16.74
CA GLU A 213 -13.56 -28.70 17.64
C GLU A 213 -13.33 -30.02 16.86
N ASP A 214 -14.21 -30.32 15.89
CA ASP A 214 -14.02 -31.45 14.99
C ASP A 214 -13.16 -31.07 13.78
N LYS A 215 -11.99 -31.69 13.69
CA LYS A 215 -11.02 -31.44 12.60
C LYS A 215 -11.59 -31.71 11.21
N ARG A 216 -12.44 -32.73 11.08
CA ARG A 216 -12.99 -33.15 9.78
C ARG A 216 -14.00 -32.14 9.27
N TYR A 217 -14.90 -31.70 10.14
CA TYR A 217 -15.83 -30.61 9.90
C TYR A 217 -15.07 -29.33 9.52
N ARG A 218 -14.11 -28.92 10.35
CA ARG A 218 -13.30 -27.71 10.15
C ARG A 218 -12.64 -27.68 8.78
N ASP A 219 -11.88 -28.72 8.45
CA ASP A 219 -11.10 -28.76 7.20
C ASP A 219 -12.01 -28.80 5.97
N LEU A 220 -13.07 -29.62 5.97
CA LEU A 220 -14.03 -29.67 4.86
C LEU A 220 -14.77 -28.35 4.68
N THR A 221 -15.19 -27.71 5.78
CA THR A 221 -15.92 -26.45 5.72
C THR A 221 -15.06 -25.37 5.09
N VAL A 222 -13.80 -25.24 5.53
CA VAL A 222 -12.85 -24.28 4.94
C VAL A 222 -12.64 -24.54 3.45
N GLY A 223 -12.37 -25.79 3.06
CA GLY A 223 -12.16 -26.12 1.65
C GLY A 223 -13.39 -25.86 0.78
N LYS A 224 -14.60 -26.20 1.26
CA LYS A 224 -15.86 -25.94 0.55
C LYS A 224 -16.15 -24.44 0.43
N THR A 225 -15.96 -23.68 1.51
CA THR A 225 -16.15 -22.24 1.51
C THR A 225 -15.17 -21.55 0.57
N LEU A 226 -13.89 -21.95 0.57
CA LEU A 226 -12.89 -21.41 -0.35
C LEU A 226 -13.26 -21.70 -1.80
N LEU A 227 -13.64 -22.95 -2.12
CA LEU A 227 -14.09 -23.34 -3.46
C LEU A 227 -15.29 -22.50 -3.91
N GLN A 228 -16.29 -22.34 -3.04
CA GLN A 228 -17.49 -21.56 -3.33
C GLN A 228 -17.13 -20.08 -3.56
N ALA A 229 -16.25 -19.50 -2.75
CA ALA A 229 -15.81 -18.12 -2.88
C ALA A 229 -15.05 -17.89 -4.21
N ILE A 230 -14.14 -18.80 -4.58
CA ILE A 230 -13.42 -18.73 -5.85
C ILE A 230 -14.40 -18.79 -7.03
N ARG A 231 -15.28 -19.80 -7.07
CA ARG A 231 -16.27 -19.95 -8.14
C ARG A 231 -17.22 -18.74 -8.24
N ALA A 232 -17.70 -18.24 -7.11
CA ALA A 232 -18.57 -17.07 -7.08
C ALA A 232 -17.86 -15.83 -7.64
N ARG A 233 -16.61 -15.58 -7.23
CA ARG A 233 -15.84 -14.44 -7.70
C ARG A 233 -15.55 -14.50 -9.20
N MET A 234 -15.26 -15.68 -9.75
CA MET A 234 -15.03 -15.87 -11.18
C MET A 234 -16.27 -15.59 -12.04
N GLN A 235 -17.46 -15.68 -11.47
CA GLN A 235 -18.73 -15.40 -12.15
C GLN A 235 -19.20 -13.95 -11.99
N GLN A 236 -18.61 -13.21 -11.05
CA GLN A 236 -18.99 -11.84 -10.76
C GLN A 236 -18.12 -10.83 -11.53
N PRO A 237 -18.72 -9.74 -12.05
CA PRO A 237 -17.94 -8.61 -12.53
C PRO A 237 -17.13 -8.02 -11.37
N LEU A 238 -16.12 -7.20 -11.70
CA LEU A 238 -15.40 -6.44 -10.69
C LEU A 238 -16.39 -5.61 -9.86
N PRO A 239 -16.23 -5.54 -8.52
CA PRO A 239 -17.04 -4.64 -7.71
C PRO A 239 -16.83 -3.22 -8.18
N THR A 240 -17.89 -2.60 -8.70
CA THR A 240 -17.89 -1.18 -9.05
C THR A 240 -18.59 -0.43 -7.94
N GLU A 241 -17.86 0.40 -7.19
CA GLU A 241 -18.51 1.43 -6.38
C GLU A 241 -18.89 2.60 -7.29
N PRO A 242 -20.09 3.19 -7.12
CA PRO A 242 -20.37 4.48 -7.75
C PRO A 242 -19.26 5.44 -7.30
N PRO A 243 -18.72 6.26 -8.21
CA PRO A 243 -17.61 7.13 -7.88
C PRO A 243 -17.96 7.95 -6.63
N ALA A 244 -17.24 7.72 -5.53
CA ALA A 244 -17.38 8.51 -4.30
C ALA A 244 -17.07 10.00 -4.54
N THR A 245 -16.47 10.30 -5.70
CA THR A 245 -16.18 11.64 -6.17
C THR A 245 -17.42 12.28 -6.78
N ALA A 246 -17.87 13.39 -6.20
CA ALA A 246 -18.76 14.32 -6.88
C ALA A 246 -18.21 14.66 -8.29
N GLU A 247 -19.11 14.79 -9.26
CA GLU A 247 -18.79 15.33 -10.58
C GLU A 247 -18.02 16.65 -10.43
N PRO A 248 -17.07 16.95 -11.33
CA PRO A 248 -16.44 18.25 -11.37
C PRO A 248 -17.50 19.36 -11.37
N LEU A 249 -17.20 20.47 -10.69
CA LEU A 249 -18.07 21.63 -10.74
C LEU A 249 -18.23 22.09 -12.20
N ASP A 250 -19.48 22.21 -12.65
CA ASP A 250 -19.79 22.80 -13.95
C ASP A 250 -19.63 24.33 -13.84
N LEU A 251 -18.42 24.81 -14.13
CA LEU A 251 -18.07 26.22 -14.03
C LEU A 251 -18.63 26.98 -15.25
N PRO A 252 -19.11 28.23 -15.08
CA PRO A 252 -19.55 29.06 -16.20
C PRO A 252 -18.46 29.21 -17.28
N GLU A 253 -18.85 29.28 -18.56
CA GLU A 253 -17.91 29.32 -19.70
C GLU A 253 -17.03 30.58 -19.77
N SER A 254 -17.27 31.59 -18.93
CA SER A 254 -16.50 32.83 -18.97
C SER A 254 -15.05 32.60 -18.55
N ALA A 255 -14.10 33.24 -19.25
CA ALA A 255 -12.67 33.08 -18.98
C ALA A 255 -12.29 33.40 -17.51
N SER A 256 -12.99 34.33 -16.88
CA SER A 256 -12.80 34.67 -15.46
C SER A 256 -13.30 33.60 -14.49
N ALA A 257 -14.25 32.75 -14.91
CA ALA A 257 -14.77 31.66 -14.10
C ALA A 257 -13.98 30.34 -14.28
N GLN A 258 -13.22 30.23 -15.37
CA GLN A 258 -12.41 29.05 -15.72
C GLN A 258 -10.96 29.13 -15.21
N ILE A 259 -10.65 30.08 -14.33
CA ILE A 259 -9.31 30.26 -13.78
C ILE A 259 -8.97 29.06 -12.88
N THR A 260 -7.86 28.38 -13.18
CA THR A 260 -7.39 27.23 -12.41
C THR A 260 -6.17 27.58 -11.54
N LEU A 261 -5.76 26.66 -10.66
CA LEU A 261 -4.58 26.85 -9.81
C LEU A 261 -3.31 27.03 -10.64
N LEU A 262 -3.19 26.30 -11.76
CA LEU A 262 -2.05 26.44 -12.68
C LEU A 262 -2.00 27.81 -13.36
N ASP A 263 -3.15 28.45 -13.60
CA ASP A 263 -3.22 29.76 -14.25
C ASP A 263 -2.75 30.91 -13.33
N GLN A 264 -2.72 30.67 -12.01
CA GLN A 264 -2.25 31.64 -11.02
C GLN A 264 -0.73 31.60 -10.80
N LEU A 265 -0.02 30.65 -11.43
CA LEU A 265 1.43 30.56 -11.31
C LEU A 265 2.12 31.68 -12.09
N ASP A 266 2.97 32.45 -11.41
CA ASP A 266 3.81 33.45 -12.08
C ASP A 266 5.00 32.78 -12.78
N LEU A 267 4.76 32.34 -14.02
CA LEU A 267 5.77 31.73 -14.89
C LEU A 267 6.80 32.75 -15.44
N SER A 268 6.72 34.03 -15.05
CA SER A 268 7.72 35.04 -15.40
C SER A 268 8.91 35.07 -14.44
N GLN A 269 8.85 34.32 -13.33
CA GLN A 269 9.93 34.22 -12.36
C GLN A 269 11.23 33.72 -13.01
N GLN A 270 12.32 34.45 -12.76
CA GLN A 270 13.64 34.18 -13.30
C GLN A 270 14.69 34.37 -12.21
N LEU A 271 15.79 33.63 -12.31
CA LEU A 271 16.94 33.80 -11.43
C LEU A 271 18.18 34.19 -12.25
N SER A 272 18.87 35.25 -11.81
CA SER A 272 20.12 35.65 -12.47
C SER A 272 21.18 34.54 -12.35
N ARG A 273 22.11 34.49 -13.31
CA ARG A 273 23.14 33.44 -13.32
C ARG A 273 24.03 33.44 -12.08
N ASP A 274 24.32 34.62 -11.53
CA ASP A 274 25.17 34.75 -10.35
C ASP A 274 24.42 34.34 -9.07
N ALA A 275 23.17 34.80 -8.91
CA ALA A 275 22.30 34.35 -7.82
C ALA A 275 22.10 32.83 -7.86
N TYR A 276 21.88 32.27 -9.05
CA TYR A 276 21.77 30.82 -9.23
C TYR A 276 23.02 30.06 -8.76
N LYS A 277 24.22 30.53 -9.09
CA LYS A 277 25.46 29.85 -8.66
C LYS A 277 25.63 29.90 -7.15
N GLU A 278 25.33 31.03 -6.54
CA GLU A 278 25.40 31.23 -5.09
C GLU A 278 24.40 30.34 -4.34
N GLU A 279 23.13 30.42 -4.71
CA GLU A 279 22.07 29.63 -4.09
C GLU A 279 22.24 28.13 -4.35
N LEU A 280 22.68 27.74 -5.55
CA LEU A 280 22.96 26.34 -5.85
C LEU A 280 24.01 25.78 -4.89
N LYS A 281 25.13 26.49 -4.69
CA LYS A 281 26.20 26.05 -3.79
C LYS A 281 25.70 25.96 -2.35
N LYS A 282 24.91 26.94 -1.90
CA LYS A 282 24.29 26.95 -0.57
C LYS A 282 23.40 25.72 -0.37
N TYR A 283 22.42 25.51 -1.23
CA TYR A 283 21.46 24.42 -1.06
C TYR A 283 22.08 23.04 -1.32
N GLN A 284 23.08 22.91 -2.18
CA GLN A 284 23.80 21.63 -2.32
C GLN A 284 24.52 21.25 -1.03
N ARG A 285 25.17 22.22 -0.36
CA ARG A 285 25.80 21.96 0.94
C ARG A 285 24.75 21.55 1.99
N GLU A 286 23.65 22.29 2.07
CA GLU A 286 22.60 22.04 3.04
C GLU A 286 21.90 20.69 2.83
N ILE A 287 21.57 20.32 1.57
CA ILE A 287 21.01 19.01 1.24
C ILE A 287 21.97 17.88 1.67
N ASN A 288 23.29 18.05 1.49
CA ASN A 288 24.26 17.05 1.91
C ASN A 288 24.21 16.83 3.43
N GLU A 289 24.23 17.92 4.21
CA GLU A 289 24.19 17.88 5.67
C GLU A 289 22.86 17.26 6.16
N LEU A 290 21.73 17.65 5.58
CA LEU A 290 20.40 17.14 5.93
C LEU A 290 20.20 15.67 5.53
N ALA A 291 20.73 15.24 4.38
CA ALA A 291 20.66 13.84 3.96
C ALA A 291 21.38 12.91 4.95
N TRP A 292 22.56 13.30 5.43
CA TRP A 292 23.27 12.55 6.46
C TRP A 292 22.56 12.60 7.82
N LYS A 293 21.91 13.72 8.16
CA LYS A 293 21.10 13.82 9.37
C LYS A 293 19.89 12.88 9.30
N ALA A 294 19.16 12.87 8.18
CA ALA A 294 18.04 11.96 7.93
C ALA A 294 18.47 10.49 8.03
N TYR A 295 19.63 10.14 7.45
CA TYR A 295 20.21 8.80 7.56
C TYR A 295 20.47 8.38 9.01
N LYS A 296 21.11 9.24 9.81
CA LYS A 296 21.39 8.96 11.22
C LYS A 296 20.12 8.85 12.06
N GLN A 297 19.11 9.66 11.77
CA GLN A 297 17.81 9.63 12.45
C GLN A 297 16.84 8.59 11.86
N GLN A 298 17.29 7.75 10.92
CA GLN A 298 16.46 6.73 10.28
C GLN A 298 15.18 7.30 9.64
N ARG A 299 15.24 8.54 9.13
CA ARG A 299 14.13 9.22 8.44
C ARG A 299 14.22 9.01 6.94
N THR A 300 13.32 8.21 6.39
CA THR A 300 13.20 8.01 4.94
C THR A 300 12.79 9.31 4.24
N THR A 301 13.41 9.64 3.11
CA THR A 301 13.00 10.79 2.27
C THR A 301 12.46 10.29 0.95
N VAL A 302 11.25 10.69 0.58
CA VAL A 302 10.60 10.33 -0.68
C VAL A 302 10.38 11.60 -1.50
N LEU A 303 11.00 11.67 -2.67
CA LEU A 303 10.86 12.79 -3.60
C LEU A 303 10.11 12.35 -4.86
N VAL A 304 8.99 12.98 -5.15
CA VAL A 304 8.14 12.70 -6.31
C VAL A 304 8.23 13.85 -7.30
N PHE A 305 8.61 13.55 -8.54
CA PHE A 305 8.71 14.54 -9.63
C PHE A 305 7.70 14.23 -10.73
N GLU A 306 6.68 15.07 -10.81
CA GLU A 306 5.76 15.17 -11.93
C GLU A 306 5.90 16.53 -12.62
N GLY A 307 5.27 16.68 -13.78
CA GLY A 307 5.28 17.93 -14.51
C GLY A 307 5.19 17.72 -16.01
N VAL A 308 4.93 18.82 -16.70
CA VAL A 308 4.81 18.91 -18.16
C VAL A 308 6.03 18.26 -18.82
N ASP A 309 5.82 17.60 -19.97
CA ASP A 309 6.94 17.06 -20.76
C ASP A 309 7.87 18.20 -21.17
N ALA A 310 9.17 17.96 -21.06
CA ALA A 310 10.21 18.99 -21.07
C ALA A 310 10.17 20.08 -19.98
N GLY A 311 9.37 19.90 -18.91
CA GLY A 311 9.30 20.80 -17.75
C GLY A 311 10.60 20.93 -16.94
N GLY A 312 11.51 19.96 -17.04
CA GLY A 312 12.86 20.05 -16.46
C GLY A 312 13.14 19.12 -15.27
N LYS A 313 12.27 18.11 -15.03
CA LYS A 313 12.36 17.12 -13.93
C LYS A 313 13.77 16.57 -13.71
N GLY A 314 14.32 15.88 -14.71
CA GLY A 314 15.68 15.30 -14.63
C GLY A 314 16.78 16.33 -14.37
N GLY A 315 16.59 17.60 -14.75
CA GLY A 315 17.52 18.68 -14.43
C GLY A 315 17.50 19.05 -12.95
N ALA A 316 16.33 19.10 -12.32
CA ALA A 316 16.17 19.32 -10.88
C ALA A 316 16.70 18.13 -10.07
N ILE A 317 16.31 16.90 -10.45
CA ILE A 317 16.79 15.65 -9.84
C ILE A 317 18.32 15.60 -9.85
N ARG A 318 18.96 15.98 -10.98
CA ARG A 318 20.43 15.99 -11.10
C ARG A 318 21.11 16.96 -10.13
N ARG A 319 20.47 18.07 -9.75
CA ARG A 319 21.05 19.04 -8.81
C ARG A 319 20.97 18.54 -7.37
N ILE A 320 19.90 17.85 -7.01
CA ILE A 320 19.78 17.17 -5.72
C ILE A 320 20.79 16.02 -5.62
N THR A 321 20.77 15.11 -6.59
CA THR A 321 21.65 13.92 -6.57
C THR A 321 23.13 14.28 -6.58
N SER A 322 23.53 15.39 -7.24
CA SER A 322 24.90 15.89 -7.18
C SER A 322 25.36 16.38 -5.79
N ALA A 323 24.43 16.61 -4.87
CA ALA A 323 24.71 17.01 -3.49
C ALA A 323 24.71 15.84 -2.50
N VAL A 324 24.18 14.68 -2.86
CA VAL A 324 23.98 13.54 -1.96
C VAL A 324 24.97 12.43 -2.27
N ASP A 325 25.48 11.75 -1.25
CA ASP A 325 26.27 10.54 -1.44
C ASP A 325 25.46 9.48 -2.21
N ALA A 326 26.04 8.91 -3.27
CA ALA A 326 25.36 7.96 -4.16
C ALA A 326 24.86 6.69 -3.45
N ARG A 327 25.37 6.38 -2.24
CA ARG A 327 24.92 5.25 -1.42
C ARG A 327 23.61 5.55 -0.68
N LEU A 328 23.27 6.81 -0.49
CA LEU A 328 22.10 7.23 0.29
C LEU A 328 20.84 7.37 -0.56
N TYR A 329 20.96 7.43 -1.89
CA TYR A 329 19.80 7.65 -2.76
C TYR A 329 19.65 6.60 -3.86
N ARG A 330 18.41 6.41 -4.29
CA ARG A 330 18.06 5.70 -5.52
C ARG A 330 17.09 6.53 -6.33
N THR A 331 17.29 6.58 -7.65
CA THR A 331 16.34 7.19 -8.59
C THR A 331 15.62 6.09 -9.36
N ILE A 332 14.29 6.15 -9.37
CA ILE A 332 13.41 5.22 -10.07
C ILE A 332 12.70 6.00 -11.19
N PRO A 333 13.10 5.82 -12.45
CA PRO A 333 12.31 6.30 -13.57
C PRO A 333 11.09 5.39 -13.73
N ILE A 334 9.89 5.94 -13.56
CA ILE A 334 8.65 5.18 -13.73
C ILE A 334 8.22 5.23 -15.19
N ALA A 335 8.11 4.06 -15.80
CA ALA A 335 7.68 3.83 -17.16
C ALA A 335 6.46 2.90 -17.21
N ALA A 336 6.09 2.45 -18.41
CA ALA A 336 5.06 1.43 -18.59
C ALA A 336 5.34 0.21 -17.68
N PRO A 337 4.30 -0.37 -17.04
CA PRO A 337 4.49 -1.50 -16.14
C PRO A 337 4.95 -2.74 -16.90
N THR A 338 5.90 -3.45 -16.30
CA THR A 338 6.36 -4.79 -16.69
C THR A 338 5.27 -5.83 -16.46
N ASP A 339 5.43 -7.03 -17.02
CA ASP A 339 4.47 -8.12 -16.85
C ASP A 339 4.29 -8.53 -15.38
N GLU A 340 5.38 -8.50 -14.59
CA GLU A 340 5.32 -8.73 -13.13
C GLU A 340 4.50 -7.65 -12.43
N GLU A 341 4.68 -6.37 -12.80
CA GLU A 341 3.91 -5.27 -12.20
C GLU A 341 2.43 -5.32 -12.58
N LYS A 342 2.09 -5.69 -13.83
CA LYS A 342 0.70 -5.86 -14.29
C LYS A 342 -0.02 -7.02 -13.62
N ALA A 343 0.74 -8.04 -13.22
CA ALA A 343 0.22 -9.18 -12.47
C ALA A 343 -0.13 -8.82 -11.02
N HIS A 344 0.10 -7.60 -10.55
CA HIS A 344 -0.23 -7.16 -9.19
C HIS A 344 -1.15 -5.94 -9.20
N HIS A 345 -1.62 -5.56 -8.01
CA HIS A 345 -2.32 -4.31 -7.78
C HIS A 345 -1.46 -3.11 -8.16
N TYR A 346 -2.06 -2.05 -8.72
CA TYR A 346 -1.35 -0.86 -9.23
C TYR A 346 -0.28 -0.32 -8.28
N LEU A 347 -0.61 -0.09 -7.01
CA LEU A 347 0.34 0.45 -6.02
C LEU A 347 1.51 -0.48 -5.65
N TRP A 348 1.43 -1.78 -5.93
CA TRP A 348 2.47 -2.76 -5.58
C TRP A 348 3.84 -2.39 -6.14
N ARG A 349 3.86 -1.86 -7.37
CA ARG A 349 5.09 -1.46 -8.05
C ARG A 349 5.83 -0.30 -7.39
N PHE A 350 5.14 0.52 -6.59
CA PHE A 350 5.76 1.62 -5.86
C PHE A 350 6.17 1.17 -4.45
N TRP A 351 5.33 0.37 -3.78
CA TRP A 351 5.66 -0.23 -2.48
C TRP A 351 6.98 -1.02 -2.52
N ARG A 352 7.24 -1.80 -3.59
CA ARG A 352 8.49 -2.58 -3.72
C ARG A 352 9.76 -1.72 -3.78
N HIS A 353 9.65 -0.44 -4.10
CA HIS A 353 10.79 0.48 -4.25
C HIS A 353 11.07 1.32 -3.01
N LEU A 354 10.20 1.27 -1.99
CA LEU A 354 10.46 1.97 -0.74
C LEU A 354 11.81 1.55 -0.16
N PRO A 355 12.70 2.50 0.14
CA PRO A 355 14.01 2.17 0.64
C PRO A 355 13.92 1.86 2.15
N ARG A 356 15.02 1.36 2.70
CA ARG A 356 15.19 1.25 4.15
C ARG A 356 15.19 2.64 4.79
N ALA A 357 14.87 2.68 6.08
CA ALA A 357 14.91 3.87 6.91
C ALA A 357 16.21 4.67 6.72
N GLY A 358 16.09 6.00 6.70
CA GLY A 358 17.23 6.91 6.52
C GLY A 358 17.73 7.11 5.08
N HIS A 359 17.19 6.38 4.09
CA HIS A 359 17.58 6.53 2.69
C HIS A 359 16.61 7.42 1.90
N ILE A 360 17.08 7.88 0.74
CA ILE A 360 16.34 8.75 -0.18
C ILE A 360 15.89 7.95 -1.40
N ILE A 361 14.61 8.06 -1.74
CA ILE A 361 14.06 7.54 -3.01
C ILE A 361 13.52 8.69 -3.84
N ILE A 362 13.88 8.71 -5.11
CA ILE A 362 13.47 9.74 -6.07
C ILE A 362 12.69 9.07 -7.19
N TYR A 363 11.41 9.42 -7.30
CA TYR A 363 10.53 8.99 -8.38
C TYR A 363 10.54 10.05 -9.50
N ASP A 364 11.06 9.71 -10.68
CA ASP A 364 10.90 10.51 -11.92
C ASP A 364 9.71 9.94 -12.68
N ARG A 365 8.56 10.63 -12.58
CA ARG A 365 7.20 10.06 -12.65
C ARG A 365 6.90 9.11 -11.49
N SER A 366 5.63 8.92 -11.12
CA SER A 366 5.25 8.13 -9.94
C SER A 366 3.86 7.47 -10.06
N TRP A 367 3.28 7.09 -8.92
CA TRP A 367 1.90 6.60 -8.80
C TRP A 367 0.84 7.58 -9.32
N TYR A 368 1.18 8.86 -9.49
CA TYR A 368 0.30 9.83 -10.11
C TYR A 368 0.05 9.57 -11.60
N GLY A 369 0.81 8.69 -12.25
CA GLY A 369 0.55 8.25 -13.63
C GLY A 369 -0.90 7.81 -13.89
N ARG A 370 -1.53 7.10 -12.95
CA ARG A 370 -2.93 6.65 -13.04
C ARG A 370 -3.92 7.80 -13.24
N VAL A 371 -3.73 8.89 -12.50
CA VAL A 371 -4.62 10.07 -12.54
C VAL A 371 -4.16 11.14 -13.54
N LEU A 372 -3.05 10.89 -14.25
CA LEU A 372 -2.46 11.75 -15.27
C LEU A 372 -2.47 11.06 -16.64
N VAL A 373 -1.34 10.49 -17.06
CA VAL A 373 -1.18 9.92 -18.41
C VAL A 373 -2.15 8.78 -18.67
N GLU A 374 -2.40 7.89 -17.70
CA GLU A 374 -3.29 6.76 -17.93
C GLU A 374 -4.76 7.17 -18.02
N ARG A 375 -5.15 8.24 -17.31
CA ARG A 375 -6.45 8.89 -17.46
C ARG A 375 -6.61 9.56 -18.83
N VAL A 376 -5.60 10.33 -19.26
CA VAL A 376 -5.67 11.12 -20.51
C VAL A 376 -5.53 10.25 -21.77
N GLU A 377 -4.77 9.18 -21.69
CA GLU A 377 -4.59 8.21 -22.79
C GLU A 377 -5.62 7.07 -22.76
N GLY A 378 -6.40 6.93 -21.68
CA GLY A 378 -7.39 5.85 -21.54
C GLY A 378 -6.77 4.47 -21.25
N PHE A 379 -5.59 4.44 -20.61
CA PHE A 379 -4.97 3.20 -20.11
C PHE A 379 -5.54 2.74 -18.76
N ALA A 380 -6.26 3.62 -18.07
CA ALA A 380 -7.05 3.31 -16.88
C ALA A 380 -8.54 3.51 -17.18
N ALA A 381 -9.38 2.58 -16.76
CA ALA A 381 -10.82 2.78 -16.77
C ALA A 381 -11.23 3.90 -15.80
N GLU A 382 -12.43 4.44 -15.98
CA GLU A 382 -12.87 5.61 -15.24
C GLU A 382 -12.94 5.39 -13.72
N ASP A 383 -13.49 4.25 -13.33
CA ASP A 383 -13.55 3.79 -11.94
C ASP A 383 -12.15 3.61 -11.34
N GLU A 384 -11.19 3.10 -12.11
CA GLU A 384 -9.81 2.90 -11.66
C GLU A 384 -9.09 4.21 -11.31
N TRP A 385 -9.14 5.23 -12.17
CA TRP A 385 -8.46 6.48 -11.86
C TRP A 385 -9.23 7.34 -10.85
N ARG A 386 -10.57 7.24 -10.80
CA ARG A 386 -11.37 7.96 -9.79
C ARG A 386 -11.11 7.45 -8.38
N ARG A 387 -11.01 6.13 -8.16
CA ARG A 387 -10.67 5.56 -6.85
C ARG A 387 -9.22 5.81 -6.44
N ALA A 388 -8.31 5.91 -7.42
CA ALA A 388 -6.88 6.07 -7.16
C ALA A 388 -6.53 7.32 -6.33
N TYR A 389 -7.32 8.39 -6.35
CA TYR A 389 -7.06 9.56 -5.49
C TYR A 389 -7.08 9.20 -4.01
N ALA A 390 -8.06 8.40 -3.56
CA ALA A 390 -8.16 7.97 -2.18
C ALA A 390 -7.02 7.00 -1.84
N GLU A 391 -6.75 6.03 -2.71
CA GLU A 391 -5.67 5.04 -2.53
C GLU A 391 -4.29 5.69 -2.47
N ILE A 392 -4.05 6.75 -3.26
CA ILE A 392 -2.82 7.53 -3.21
C ILE A 392 -2.70 8.24 -1.87
N ASN A 393 -3.77 8.89 -1.38
CA ASN A 393 -3.74 9.55 -0.07
C ASN A 393 -3.50 8.54 1.06
N GLU A 394 -4.15 7.38 1.04
CA GLU A 394 -3.93 6.29 2.01
C GLU A 394 -2.49 5.75 1.96
N PHE A 395 -1.92 5.64 0.75
CA PHE A 395 -0.52 5.24 0.58
C PHE A 395 0.44 6.28 1.16
N GLU A 396 0.23 7.55 0.84
CA GLU A 396 1.10 8.66 1.29
C GLU A 396 0.98 8.90 2.80
N GLU A 397 -0.22 8.76 3.36
CA GLU A 397 -0.44 8.79 4.80
C GLU A 397 0.42 7.72 5.48
N GLN A 398 0.39 6.47 5.02
CA GLN A 398 1.22 5.39 5.58
C GLN A 398 2.72 5.68 5.54
N LEU A 399 3.21 6.39 4.51
CA LEU A 399 4.61 6.80 4.44
C LEU A 399 4.93 7.84 5.52
N VAL A 400 4.16 8.93 5.56
CA VAL A 400 4.40 10.05 6.48
C VAL A 400 4.22 9.63 7.93
N GLU A 401 3.23 8.78 8.19
CA GLU A 401 2.97 8.17 9.48
C GLU A 401 4.10 7.30 10.01
N ASN A 402 4.83 6.63 9.11
CA ASN A 402 6.06 5.91 9.45
C ASN A 402 7.26 6.86 9.59
N GLY A 403 7.04 8.17 9.61
CA GLY A 403 8.06 9.20 9.74
C GLY A 403 8.83 9.50 8.46
N ALA A 404 8.30 9.15 7.28
CA ALA A 404 8.92 9.52 6.01
C ALA A 404 8.67 11.00 5.68
N VAL A 405 9.70 11.65 5.15
CA VAL A 405 9.61 13.00 4.59
C VAL A 405 9.19 12.87 3.12
N LEU A 406 7.90 13.04 2.84
CA LEU A 406 7.34 13.01 1.49
C LEU A 406 7.26 14.42 0.89
N LEU A 407 7.91 14.62 -0.26
CA LEU A 407 7.83 15.85 -1.06
C LEU A 407 7.37 15.55 -2.48
N LYS A 408 6.41 16.34 -2.98
CA LYS A 408 5.82 16.17 -4.31
C LYS A 408 5.95 17.45 -5.12
N PHE A 409 6.51 17.35 -6.32
CA PHE A 409 6.79 18.49 -7.18
C PHE A 409 6.06 18.37 -8.50
N TRP A 410 5.29 19.39 -8.87
CA TRP A 410 4.74 19.55 -10.21
C TRP A 410 5.50 20.68 -10.93
N LEU A 411 6.26 20.34 -11.97
CA LEU A 411 6.99 21.33 -12.77
C LEU A 411 6.11 21.82 -13.92
N GLN A 412 5.62 23.06 -13.81
CA GLN A 412 4.77 23.71 -14.82
C GLN A 412 5.61 24.57 -15.77
N VAL A 413 5.40 24.46 -17.07
CA VAL A 413 5.89 25.43 -18.08
C VAL A 413 4.72 25.97 -18.89
N SER A 414 4.91 27.08 -19.59
CA SER A 414 3.90 27.54 -20.55
C SER A 414 3.91 26.68 -21.82
N GLU A 415 2.83 26.73 -22.60
CA GLU A 415 2.74 26.02 -23.88
C GLU A 415 3.84 26.47 -24.84
N GLU A 416 4.17 27.76 -24.83
CA GLU A 416 5.20 28.36 -25.69
C GLU A 416 6.60 27.89 -25.28
N GLU A 417 6.90 27.89 -23.98
CA GLU A 417 8.19 27.42 -23.48
C GLU A 417 8.36 25.91 -23.72
N GLN A 418 7.29 25.11 -23.60
CA GLN A 418 7.34 23.69 -23.96
C GLN A 418 7.70 23.52 -25.45
N LEU A 419 7.04 24.26 -26.35
CA LEU A 419 7.29 24.18 -27.79
C LEU A 419 8.73 24.58 -28.12
N GLN A 420 9.22 25.66 -27.52
CA GLN A 420 10.60 26.11 -27.69
C GLN A 420 11.60 25.01 -27.25
N ARG A 421 11.34 24.36 -26.12
CA ARG A 421 12.18 23.26 -25.62
C ARG A 421 12.14 22.03 -26.51
N PHE A 422 11.01 21.75 -27.17
CA PHE A 422 10.90 20.65 -28.13
C PHE A 422 11.78 20.92 -29.35
N GLN A 423 11.63 22.10 -29.96
CA GLN A 423 12.44 22.53 -31.10
C GLN A 423 13.94 22.57 -30.78
N ASP A 424 14.32 23.02 -29.58
CA ASP A 424 15.72 23.03 -29.14
C ASP A 424 16.30 21.62 -28.98
N ARG A 425 15.48 20.63 -28.56
CA ARG A 425 15.89 19.23 -28.44
C ARG A 425 16.11 18.59 -29.79
N GLU A 426 15.26 18.87 -30.78
CA GLU A 426 15.42 18.40 -32.16
C GLU A 426 16.70 18.94 -32.80
N LYS A 427 17.03 20.21 -32.53
CA LYS A 427 18.24 20.87 -33.07
C LYS A 427 19.53 20.42 -32.38
N THR A 428 19.46 19.86 -31.17
CA THR A 428 20.65 19.47 -30.41
C THR A 428 20.94 17.97 -30.59
N PRO A 429 22.03 17.55 -31.28
CA PRO A 429 22.24 16.14 -31.66
C PRO A 429 22.15 15.16 -30.49
N TYR A 430 22.73 15.51 -29.33
CA TYR A 430 22.73 14.66 -28.14
C TYR A 430 21.45 14.78 -27.27
N LYS A 431 20.42 15.49 -27.72
CA LYS A 431 19.11 15.57 -27.04
C LYS A 431 17.95 15.09 -27.91
N GLN A 432 18.19 14.77 -29.18
CA GLN A 432 17.17 14.26 -30.10
C GLN A 432 16.46 13.01 -29.54
N TYR A 433 17.18 12.14 -28.83
CA TYR A 433 16.59 10.97 -28.19
C TYR A 433 15.55 11.29 -27.08
N LYS A 434 15.43 12.56 -26.66
CA LYS A 434 14.50 13.02 -25.61
C LYS A 434 13.20 13.61 -26.15
N ILE A 435 12.94 13.49 -27.45
CA ILE A 435 11.66 13.85 -28.06
C ILE A 435 11.18 12.69 -28.91
N THR A 436 9.92 12.36 -28.76
CA THR A 436 9.24 11.23 -29.38
C THR A 436 7.90 11.68 -29.95
N ASP A 437 7.30 10.88 -30.83
CA ASP A 437 5.95 11.14 -31.35
C ASP A 437 4.88 11.15 -30.24
N GLU A 438 5.16 10.49 -29.11
CA GLU A 438 4.32 10.55 -27.91
C GLU A 438 4.34 11.95 -27.26
N ASP A 439 5.50 12.61 -27.20
CA ASP A 439 5.61 13.96 -26.62
C ASP A 439 4.76 14.97 -27.42
N TRP A 440 4.71 14.84 -28.75
CA TRP A 440 3.87 15.68 -29.61
C TRP A 440 2.37 15.40 -29.42
N ARG A 441 1.98 14.12 -29.32
CA ARG A 441 0.59 13.74 -29.01
C ARG A 441 0.13 14.24 -27.63
N ASN A 442 1.00 14.14 -26.62
CA ASN A 442 0.69 14.65 -25.27
C ASN A 442 0.47 16.16 -25.29
N ARG A 443 1.22 16.89 -26.12
CA ARG A 443 1.05 18.34 -26.30
C ARG A 443 -0.31 18.69 -26.89
N GLU A 444 -0.80 17.95 -27.89
CA GLU A 444 -2.14 18.18 -28.45
C GLU A 444 -3.25 18.01 -27.41
N LYS A 445 -3.00 17.20 -26.37
CA LYS A 445 -3.91 16.97 -25.24
C LYS A 445 -3.69 17.90 -24.04
N TRP A 446 -3.06 19.06 -24.27
CA TRP A 446 -2.80 20.03 -23.20
C TRP A 446 -4.04 20.39 -22.36
N PRO A 447 -5.23 20.66 -22.95
CA PRO A 447 -6.44 20.95 -22.17
C PRO A 447 -6.83 19.81 -21.22
N GLN A 448 -6.71 18.56 -21.67
CA GLN A 448 -7.02 17.37 -20.87
C GLN A 448 -6.04 17.21 -19.71
N TYR A 449 -4.74 17.41 -19.95
CA TYR A 449 -3.74 17.42 -18.88
C TYR A 449 -3.98 18.54 -17.88
N LYS A 450 -4.36 19.75 -18.34
CA LYS A 450 -4.68 20.86 -17.44
C LYS A 450 -5.80 20.49 -16.46
N ILE A 451 -6.86 19.81 -16.93
CA ILE A 451 -7.94 19.31 -16.07
C ILE A 451 -7.40 18.27 -15.08
N ALA A 452 -6.71 17.24 -15.59
CA ALA A 452 -6.22 16.13 -14.77
C ALA A 452 -5.26 16.59 -13.66
N VAL A 453 -4.38 17.54 -13.94
CA VAL A 453 -3.39 18.07 -12.99
C VAL A 453 -4.06 18.91 -11.90
N ASN A 454 -4.97 19.80 -12.27
CA ASN A 454 -5.70 20.61 -11.27
C ASN A 454 -6.52 19.72 -10.33
N GLU A 455 -7.16 18.69 -10.87
CA GLU A 455 -7.91 17.72 -10.05
C GLU A 455 -6.99 16.87 -9.16
N MET A 456 -5.86 16.42 -9.69
CA MET A 456 -4.82 15.75 -8.90
C MET A 456 -4.37 16.60 -7.71
N ILE A 457 -4.05 17.88 -7.94
CA ILE A 457 -3.60 18.77 -6.88
C ILE A 457 -4.72 18.97 -5.85
N ALA A 458 -5.95 19.26 -6.31
CA ALA A 458 -7.09 19.50 -5.43
C ALA A 458 -7.42 18.29 -4.54
N ARG A 459 -7.30 17.06 -5.06
CA ARG A 459 -7.67 15.83 -4.33
C ARG A 459 -6.54 15.22 -3.51
N THR A 460 -5.28 15.56 -3.80
CA THR A 460 -4.12 14.90 -3.17
C THR A 460 -3.08 15.85 -2.58
N SER A 461 -3.30 17.17 -2.63
CA SER A 461 -2.52 18.12 -1.84
C SER A 461 -3.05 18.17 -0.41
N THR A 462 -2.71 17.16 0.38
CA THR A 462 -3.12 17.04 1.78
C THR A 462 -2.21 17.86 2.70
N GLU A 463 -2.62 18.06 3.95
CA GLU A 463 -1.82 18.78 4.96
C GLU A 463 -0.46 18.09 5.21
N TYR A 464 -0.46 16.75 5.27
CA TYR A 464 0.74 15.96 5.55
C TYR A 464 1.63 15.75 4.31
N ALA A 465 1.06 15.81 3.09
CA ALA A 465 1.77 15.65 1.83
C ALA A 465 1.30 16.70 0.80
N PRO A 466 1.69 17.97 0.95
CA PRO A 466 1.28 19.03 0.03
C PRO A 466 1.99 18.92 -1.33
N TRP A 467 1.32 19.36 -2.39
CA TRP A 467 1.95 19.54 -3.70
C TRP A 467 2.73 20.86 -3.75
N THR A 468 3.97 20.81 -4.22
CA THR A 468 4.77 21.99 -4.55
C THR A 468 4.68 22.27 -6.05
N LEU A 469 4.00 23.35 -6.43
CA LEU A 469 3.96 23.82 -7.80
C LEU A 469 5.22 24.62 -8.10
N VAL A 470 5.94 24.25 -9.15
CA VAL A 470 7.23 24.82 -9.53
C VAL A 470 7.10 25.50 -10.88
N GLU A 471 7.35 26.81 -10.90
CA GLU A 471 7.38 27.66 -12.09
C GLU A 471 8.64 27.31 -12.88
N GLY A 472 8.44 26.51 -13.92
CA GLY A 472 9.46 25.79 -14.65
C GLY A 472 10.03 26.53 -15.86
N ASN A 473 9.50 27.72 -16.21
CA ASN A 473 9.91 28.46 -17.40
C ASN A 473 11.41 28.81 -17.35
N ASP A 474 11.87 29.42 -16.25
CA ASP A 474 13.29 29.50 -15.97
C ASP A 474 13.81 28.26 -15.25
N LYS A 475 14.72 27.54 -15.89
CA LYS A 475 15.32 26.31 -15.33
C LYS A 475 16.16 26.60 -14.10
N GLN A 476 16.75 27.78 -13.98
CA GLN A 476 17.62 28.12 -12.85
C GLN A 476 16.77 28.33 -11.59
N PHE A 477 15.74 29.17 -11.69
CA PHE A 477 14.73 29.37 -10.67
C PHE A 477 14.09 28.05 -10.22
N ALA A 478 13.57 27.24 -11.16
CA ALA A 478 12.88 25.98 -10.84
C ALA A 478 13.74 25.01 -10.03
N ARG A 479 15.02 24.87 -10.37
CA ARG A 479 15.96 24.00 -9.64
C ARG A 479 16.17 24.48 -8.21
N ILE A 480 16.31 25.78 -8.03
CA ILE A 480 16.56 26.38 -6.72
C ILE A 480 15.31 26.31 -5.86
N LYS A 481 14.11 26.57 -6.41
CA LYS A 481 12.84 26.38 -5.70
C LYS A 481 12.70 24.95 -5.17
N VAL A 482 12.91 23.95 -6.03
CA VAL A 482 12.89 22.53 -5.62
C VAL A 482 13.89 22.27 -4.48
N MET A 483 15.14 22.68 -4.63
CA MET A 483 16.18 22.42 -3.63
C MET A 483 15.90 23.12 -2.30
N LYS A 484 15.43 24.37 -2.35
CA LYS A 484 15.00 25.15 -1.19
C LYS A 484 13.88 24.44 -0.45
N THR A 485 12.84 23.98 -1.15
CA THR A 485 11.71 23.25 -0.55
C THR A 485 12.16 21.94 0.10
N VAL A 486 13.08 21.20 -0.53
CA VAL A 486 13.67 20.00 0.09
C VAL A 486 14.38 20.35 1.40
N CYS A 487 15.22 21.40 1.40
CA CYS A 487 15.92 21.85 2.59
C CYS A 487 14.96 22.30 3.70
N GLU A 488 13.95 23.10 3.37
CA GLU A 488 12.93 23.57 4.33
C GLU A 488 12.21 22.40 4.99
N ARG A 489 11.65 21.48 4.19
CA ARG A 489 10.91 20.34 4.73
C ARG A 489 11.77 19.41 5.57
N LEU A 490 13.01 19.15 5.14
CA LEU A 490 13.96 18.35 5.92
C LEU A 490 14.37 19.07 7.20
N ARG A 491 14.59 20.39 7.18
CA ARG A 491 14.87 21.16 8.41
C ARG A 491 13.71 21.10 9.39
N ASP A 492 12.49 21.29 8.90
CA ASP A 492 11.29 21.30 9.75
C ASP A 492 11.05 19.91 10.36
N THR A 493 11.26 18.84 9.59
CA THR A 493 11.00 17.47 10.06
C THR A 493 12.15 16.89 10.89
N LEU A 494 13.38 17.34 10.67
CA LEU A 494 14.58 16.89 11.40
C LEU A 494 14.96 17.84 12.55
N GLY A 495 14.27 18.98 12.70
CA GLY A 495 14.49 19.99 13.74
C GLY A 495 14.04 19.54 15.12
N ASP A 496 14.81 19.94 16.14
CA ASP A 496 14.79 19.51 17.56
C ASP A 496 14.92 18.00 17.83
N ASP A 497 16.09 17.63 18.36
CA ASP A 497 16.31 16.40 19.14
C ASP A 497 15.33 16.39 20.32
N SER A 498 14.14 15.80 20.16
CA SER A 498 13.31 15.22 21.26
C SER A 498 11.87 14.91 20.88
N SER A 499 11.35 15.27 19.71
CA SER A 499 10.01 14.79 19.31
C SER A 499 10.11 13.51 18.48
N ALA A 500 9.87 12.39 19.14
CA ALA A 500 9.22 11.25 18.52
C ALA A 500 8.13 11.76 17.55
N ILE A 501 8.01 11.08 16.41
CA ILE A 501 6.92 11.14 15.42
C ILE A 501 5.77 12.11 15.84
N PRO A 502 5.51 13.22 15.12
CA PRO A 502 4.34 14.05 15.41
C PRO A 502 3.08 13.22 15.15
N GLY A 503 2.38 12.84 16.21
CA GLY A 503 1.12 12.09 16.11
C GLY A 503 0.75 11.41 17.43
N SER A 504 0.11 12.18 18.31
CA SER A 504 -0.63 11.83 19.55
C SER A 504 0.01 10.83 20.53
N GLY A 505 -0.08 11.12 21.83
CA GLY A 505 0.34 10.23 22.92
C GLY A 505 -0.45 8.92 23.06
N ILE A 506 -1.00 8.37 21.97
CA ILE A 506 -1.65 7.06 21.92
C ILE A 506 -0.84 6.19 20.95
N ALA A 507 -0.24 5.12 21.46
CA ALA A 507 0.43 4.13 20.63
C ALA A 507 -0.56 3.56 19.60
N ARG A 508 -0.23 3.69 18.31
CA ARG A 508 -1.07 3.16 17.21
C ARG A 508 -1.17 1.65 17.30
N CYS A 509 -2.38 1.13 17.16
CA CYS A 509 -2.60 -0.31 17.35
C CYS A 509 -1.90 -1.12 16.24
N GLY A 510 -1.11 -2.11 16.63
CA GLY A 510 -0.36 -2.98 15.72
C GLY A 510 0.92 -2.38 15.13
N TYR A 511 1.28 -1.13 15.45
CA TYR A 511 2.62 -0.59 15.18
C TYR A 511 3.47 -0.75 16.44
N LYS A 512 4.71 -1.22 16.30
CA LYS A 512 5.62 -1.29 17.45
C LYS A 512 5.80 0.10 18.04
N ALA A 513 5.76 0.21 19.37
CA ALA A 513 6.26 1.40 20.04
C ALA A 513 7.71 1.61 19.60
N VAL A 514 8.07 2.84 19.24
CA VAL A 514 9.48 3.19 19.07
C VAL A 514 10.09 3.06 20.46
N GLU A 515 10.80 1.97 20.72
CA GLU A 515 11.61 1.85 21.93
C GLU A 515 12.67 2.95 21.83
N SER A 516 12.50 4.00 22.63
CA SER A 516 13.56 4.96 22.90
C SER A 516 14.60 4.25 23.76
N ASP A 517 15.69 3.79 23.15
CA ASP A 517 16.90 3.42 23.88
C ASP A 517 17.48 4.62 24.65
#